data_AF-A0AAV9G8Q6-F1
#
_entry.id   AF-A0AAV9G8Q6-F1
#
_cell.length_a   1.000
_cell.length_b   1.000
_cell.length_c   1.000
_cell.angle_alpha   90.00
_cell.angle_beta   90.00
_cell.angle_gamma   90.00
#
_symmetry.space_group_name_H-M   'P 1'
#
loop_
_entity.id
_entity.type
_entity.pdbx_description
1 polymer ?
#
loop_
_entity_poly.entity_id
_entity_poly.type
_entity_poly.pdbx_seq_one_letter_code
_entity_poly.pdbx_strand_id
1 'polypeptide(L)'
;EQDFMDDVFIPFPLTTKRLPPQPYKGTDPEWLEFVRIAKDKDLQTKLKQNLANAVLQAAKKNPVLTMRIGGEVRIRRSWMDVDYPYMAPPEYEASGIKFTDEYIEWTRQPIESFNAKLLDRVLWPTPMASSFWALGTAVIGHKTAEIARYFGIVTSNPDVQASGAGASSPGPLPSSHNPQIQKALDRVRGSSTRNPGEVRDPSSMTLNTPAPTGGKPSAAAPSKVPASTGNPQPAGERYFGEERVKSAVSAGFSPWQVFMKQFGKSWKPILPEPPRGSIAFSGLVELESTKCWIVVDVFGWYDPKTKQFNNVMMRLRRLQDKLQSPLR
;
A
#
# COMPACT_ATOMS: atom_id res chain seq x y z
N GLU A 1 38.00 40.88 5.28
CA GLU A 1 37.09 39.73 5.24
C GLU A 1 35.80 40.17 5.91
N GLN A 2 34.75 40.43 5.13
CA GLN A 2 33.41 40.66 5.65
C GLN A 2 32.69 39.33 5.50
N ASP A 3 32.64 38.57 6.59
CA ASP A 3 31.76 37.42 6.71
C ASP A 3 30.34 37.97 6.77
N PHE A 4 29.74 38.22 5.61
CA PHE A 4 28.30 38.46 5.50
C PHE A 4 27.61 37.21 6.06
N MET A 5 26.99 37.32 7.24
CA MET A 5 26.11 36.26 7.70
C MET A 5 24.92 36.24 6.76
N ASP A 6 24.75 35.11 6.05
CA ASP A 6 23.60 34.92 5.17
C ASP A 6 22.31 35.07 5.99
N ASP A 7 21.38 35.94 5.55
CA ASP A 7 20.05 36.10 6.14
C ASP A 7 19.41 34.72 6.39
N VAL A 8 19.22 34.33 7.67
CA VAL A 8 18.66 33.01 8.02
C VAL A 8 17.16 33.12 8.22
N PHE A 9 16.39 32.37 7.43
CA PHE A 9 14.95 32.24 7.61
C PHE A 9 14.57 30.89 8.21
N ILE A 10 13.88 30.92 9.36
CA ILE A 10 13.37 29.72 10.03
C ILE A 10 11.84 29.68 9.86
N PRO A 11 11.30 28.78 9.03
CA PRO A 11 9.87 28.66 8.84
C PRO A 11 9.19 28.07 10.08
N PHE A 12 8.08 28.68 10.50
CA PHE A 12 7.34 28.18 11.65
C PHE A 12 6.35 27.09 11.23
N PRO A 13 6.27 25.96 11.98
CA PRO A 13 5.32 24.89 11.66
C PRO A 13 3.87 25.39 11.68
N LEU A 14 2.99 24.76 10.89
CA LEU A 14 1.56 25.11 10.75
C LEU A 14 1.25 26.48 10.10
N THR A 15 2.26 27.25 9.68
CA THR A 15 2.06 28.54 8.99
C THR A 15 2.23 28.46 7.47
N THR A 16 2.55 27.27 6.95
CA THR A 16 2.73 27.04 5.51
C THR A 16 1.40 27.14 4.78
N LYS A 17 1.34 28.01 3.78
CA LYS A 17 0.19 28.22 2.91
C LYS A 17 0.55 27.86 1.49
N ARG A 18 -0.30 27.04 0.87
CA ARG A 18 -0.26 26.77 -0.56
C ARG A 18 -0.98 27.91 -1.28
N LEU A 19 -0.24 28.67 -2.09
CA LEU A 19 -0.80 29.72 -2.92
C LEU A 19 -1.60 29.11 -4.09
N PRO A 20 -2.68 29.78 -4.52
CA PRO A 20 -3.42 29.34 -5.70
C PRO A 20 -2.52 29.46 -6.95
N PRO A 21 -2.54 28.45 -7.84
CA PRO A 21 -1.75 28.48 -9.07
C PRO A 21 -2.19 29.65 -9.93
N GLN A 22 -1.23 30.47 -10.38
CA GLN A 22 -1.51 31.62 -11.24
C GLN A 22 -1.56 31.18 -12.72
N PRO A 23 -2.56 31.61 -13.51
CA PRO A 23 -2.59 31.33 -14.93
C PRO A 23 -1.42 32.04 -15.63
N TYR A 24 -0.86 31.38 -16.65
CA TYR A 24 0.19 31.98 -17.46
C TYR A 24 -0.35 33.15 -18.28
N LYS A 25 0.40 34.25 -18.32
CA LYS A 25 0.12 35.35 -19.24
C LYS A 25 0.79 35.08 -20.57
N GLY A 26 0.19 35.52 -21.67
CA GLY A 26 0.77 35.37 -23.01
C GLY A 26 2.13 36.06 -23.18
N THR A 27 2.39 37.09 -22.36
CA THR A 27 3.66 37.84 -22.31
C THR A 27 4.73 37.13 -21.48
N ASP A 28 4.37 36.12 -20.67
CA ASP A 28 5.33 35.45 -19.82
C ASP A 28 6.37 34.70 -20.66
N PRO A 29 7.66 34.75 -20.29
CA PRO A 29 8.72 34.09 -21.05
C PRO A 29 8.51 32.56 -21.13
N GLU A 30 7.94 31.97 -20.08
CA GLU A 30 7.62 30.54 -20.01
C GLU A 30 6.53 30.15 -21.02
N TRP A 31 5.53 31.01 -21.21
CA TRP A 31 4.48 30.77 -22.20
C TRP A 31 5.04 30.83 -23.62
N LEU A 32 5.93 31.79 -23.89
CA LEU A 32 6.63 31.88 -25.17
C LEU A 32 7.51 30.64 -25.44
N GLU A 33 8.10 30.06 -24.40
CA GLU A 33 8.84 28.79 -24.50
C GLU A 33 7.92 27.61 -24.84
N PHE A 34 6.75 27.53 -24.23
CA PHE A 34 5.75 26.52 -24.58
C PHE A 34 5.35 26.62 -26.04
N VAL A 35 5.05 27.83 -26.53
CA VAL A 35 4.70 28.05 -27.94
C VAL A 35 5.86 27.67 -28.87
N ARG A 36 7.10 27.95 -28.46
CA ARG A 36 8.30 27.57 -29.23
C ARG A 36 8.45 26.06 -29.34
N ILE A 37 8.34 25.34 -28.22
CA ILE A 37 8.47 23.89 -28.15
C ILE A 37 7.28 23.21 -28.85
N ALA A 38 6.08 23.79 -28.77
CA ALA A 38 4.89 23.30 -29.47
C ALA A 38 5.04 23.33 -30.99
N LYS A 39 5.76 24.34 -31.52
CA LYS A 39 6.06 24.43 -32.96
C LYS A 39 7.14 23.46 -33.40
N ASP A 40 8.12 23.17 -32.54
CA ASP A 40 9.25 22.28 -32.85
C ASP A 40 8.88 20.80 -32.63
N LYS A 41 8.39 20.15 -33.69
CA LYS A 41 8.01 18.72 -33.67
C LYS A 41 9.22 17.79 -33.55
N ASP A 42 10.38 18.19 -34.04
CA ASP A 42 11.59 17.37 -34.01
C ASP A 42 12.14 17.31 -32.58
N LEU A 43 12.14 18.44 -31.88
CA LEU A 43 12.49 18.52 -30.48
C LEU A 43 11.52 17.68 -29.63
N GLN A 44 10.21 17.79 -29.86
CA GLN A 44 9.23 16.96 -29.15
C GLN A 44 9.50 15.46 -29.35
N THR A 45 9.82 15.04 -30.58
CA THR A 45 10.13 13.64 -30.88
C THR A 45 11.38 13.17 -30.15
N LYS A 46 12.43 14.00 -30.11
CA LYS A 46 13.65 13.74 -29.33
C LYS A 46 13.36 13.61 -27.84
N LEU A 47 12.53 14.48 -27.27
CA LEU A 47 12.15 14.43 -25.87
C LEU A 47 11.35 13.17 -25.53
N LYS A 48 10.40 12.78 -26.39
CA LYS A 48 9.65 11.52 -26.26
C LYS A 48 10.60 10.31 -26.29
N GLN A 49 11.56 10.30 -27.22
CA GLN A 49 12.58 9.25 -27.29
C GLN A 49 13.48 9.21 -26.04
N ASN A 50 13.91 10.37 -25.52
CA ASN A 50 14.71 10.45 -24.30
C ASN A 50 13.97 9.86 -23.09
N LEU A 51 12.68 10.19 -22.94
CA LEU A 51 11.85 9.65 -21.88
C LEU A 51 11.61 8.14 -22.06
N ALA A 52 11.36 7.68 -23.29
CA ALA A 52 11.21 6.26 -23.58
C ALA A 52 12.51 5.47 -23.32
N ASN A 53 13.68 6.05 -23.60
CA ASN A 53 14.98 5.48 -23.26
C ASN A 53 15.18 5.40 -21.75
N ALA A 54 14.79 6.43 -20.99
CA ALA A 54 14.83 6.39 -19.53
C ALA A 54 13.99 5.23 -18.97
N VAL A 55 12.82 4.98 -19.57
CA VAL A 55 11.94 3.85 -19.20
C VAL A 55 12.59 2.50 -19.51
N LEU A 56 13.23 2.37 -20.67
CA LEU A 56 14.00 1.17 -21.01
C LEU A 56 15.13 0.93 -20.01
N GLN A 57 15.86 1.98 -19.61
CA GLN A 57 16.92 1.86 -18.61
C GLN A 57 16.37 1.49 -17.23
N ALA A 58 15.26 2.07 -16.81
CA ALA A 58 14.59 1.73 -15.56
C ALA A 58 14.08 0.27 -15.55
N ALA A 59 13.53 -0.21 -16.67
CA ALA A 59 13.08 -1.59 -16.83
C ALA A 59 14.24 -2.59 -16.71
N LYS A 60 15.41 -2.28 -17.30
CA LYS A 60 16.63 -3.09 -17.19
C LYS A 60 17.20 -3.12 -15.77
N LYS A 61 17.10 -2.02 -15.03
CA LYS A 61 17.57 -1.91 -13.64
C LYS A 61 16.68 -2.63 -12.62
N ASN A 62 15.40 -2.87 -12.94
CA ASN A 62 14.47 -3.48 -11.98
C ASN A 62 14.63 -5.02 -11.93
N PRO A 63 15.10 -5.60 -10.81
CA PRO A 63 15.39 -7.03 -10.72
C PRO A 63 14.16 -7.92 -10.92
N VAL A 64 12.98 -7.49 -10.48
CA VAL A 64 11.72 -8.25 -10.61
C VAL A 64 11.33 -8.39 -12.08
N LEU A 65 11.51 -7.32 -12.85
CA LEU A 65 11.24 -7.32 -14.27
C LEU A 65 12.29 -8.14 -15.03
N THR A 66 13.57 -7.98 -14.71
CA THR A 66 14.66 -8.72 -15.35
C THR A 66 14.50 -10.24 -15.22
N MET A 67 14.05 -10.73 -14.06
CA MET A 67 13.76 -12.17 -13.87
C MET A 67 12.66 -12.70 -14.80
N ARG A 68 11.64 -11.89 -15.11
CA ARG A 68 10.50 -12.28 -15.97
C ARG A 68 10.83 -12.09 -17.46
N ILE A 69 11.57 -11.03 -17.78
CA ILE A 69 11.97 -10.63 -19.12
C ILE A 69 13.02 -11.58 -19.71
N GLY A 70 14.02 -11.97 -18.90
CA GLY A 70 15.03 -12.98 -19.22
C GLY A 70 15.98 -12.69 -20.39
N GLY A 71 15.96 -11.51 -21.02
CA GLY A 71 16.80 -11.19 -22.19
C GLY A 71 16.81 -9.71 -22.55
N GLU A 72 17.27 -9.41 -23.78
CA GLU A 72 17.35 -8.04 -24.29
C GLU A 72 15.97 -7.37 -24.38
N VAL A 73 15.91 -6.10 -23.99
CA VAL A 73 14.70 -5.26 -24.01
C VAL A 73 14.92 -4.13 -25.02
N ARG A 74 13.98 -3.99 -25.95
CA ARG A 74 13.93 -2.91 -26.95
C ARG A 74 12.61 -2.14 -26.86
N ILE A 75 12.62 -0.88 -27.29
CA ILE A 75 11.40 -0.07 -27.40
C ILE A 75 10.70 -0.48 -28.69
N ARG A 76 9.44 -0.89 -28.59
CA ARG A 76 8.64 -1.29 -29.76
C ARG A 76 7.77 -0.15 -30.24
N ARG A 77 7.03 0.48 -29.32
CA ARG A 77 6.11 1.59 -29.61
C ARG A 77 6.11 2.58 -28.46
N SER A 78 5.91 3.85 -28.78
CA SER A 78 5.78 4.94 -27.80
C SER A 78 4.61 5.82 -28.20
N TRP A 79 3.58 5.85 -27.37
CA TRP A 79 2.43 6.76 -27.48
C TRP A 79 2.55 7.77 -26.35
N MET A 80 3.15 8.91 -26.64
CA MET A 80 3.35 9.97 -25.65
C MET A 80 2.74 11.26 -26.16
N ASP A 81 1.95 11.89 -25.32
CA ASP A 81 1.36 13.19 -25.51
C ASP A 81 2.18 14.24 -24.77
N VAL A 82 2.13 15.48 -25.28
CA VAL A 82 2.82 16.63 -24.71
C VAL A 82 1.76 17.60 -24.26
N ASP A 83 1.69 17.80 -22.94
CA ASP A 83 0.70 18.64 -22.30
C ASP A 83 1.35 19.93 -21.81
N TYR A 84 0.82 21.06 -22.28
CA TYR A 84 1.26 22.39 -21.87
C TYR A 84 0.32 22.92 -20.80
N PRO A 85 0.74 22.99 -19.53
CA PRO A 85 -0.14 23.45 -18.46
C PRO A 85 -0.50 24.93 -18.64
N TYR A 86 -1.78 25.26 -18.49
CA TYR A 86 -2.27 26.64 -18.55
C TYR A 86 -1.96 27.47 -17.30
N MET A 87 -1.67 26.80 -16.18
CA MET A 87 -1.41 27.42 -14.89
C MET A 87 -0.04 27.01 -14.38
N ALA A 88 0.63 27.96 -13.73
CA ALA A 88 1.89 27.70 -13.04
C ALA A 88 1.68 26.70 -11.90
N PRO A 89 2.70 25.90 -11.56
CA PRO A 89 2.68 25.08 -10.37
C PRO A 89 2.40 25.92 -9.11
N PRO A 90 1.67 25.38 -8.12
CA PRO A 90 1.40 26.10 -6.88
C PRO A 90 2.69 26.45 -6.13
N GLU A 91 2.81 27.71 -5.73
CA GLU A 91 3.88 28.18 -4.86
C GLU A 91 3.47 28.00 -3.38
N TYR A 92 4.46 27.90 -2.51
CA TYR A 92 4.24 27.77 -1.07
C TYR A 92 4.89 28.95 -0.39
N GLU A 93 4.18 29.56 0.56
CA GLU A 93 4.74 30.55 1.48
C GLU A 93 4.69 29.96 2.88
N ALA A 94 5.66 30.26 3.74
CA ALA A 94 5.41 30.15 5.17
C ALA A 94 5.80 31.40 5.91
N SER A 95 5.18 31.57 7.08
CA SER A 95 5.54 32.63 8.01
C SER A 95 6.66 32.11 8.91
N GLY A 96 7.63 32.95 9.19
CA GLY A 96 8.78 32.54 9.97
C GLY A 96 9.53 33.73 10.51
N ILE A 97 10.54 33.41 11.29
CA ILE A 97 11.44 34.41 11.85
C ILE A 97 12.62 34.53 10.88
N LYS A 98 12.84 35.73 10.37
CA LYS A 98 14.03 36.07 9.60
C LYS A 98 15.02 36.78 10.51
N PHE A 99 16.22 36.23 10.57
CA PHE A 99 17.36 36.84 11.22
C PHE A 99 18.13 37.59 10.15
N THR A 100 18.18 38.92 10.28
CA THR A 100 19.05 39.81 9.51
C THR A 100 20.01 40.47 10.48
N ASP A 101 21.15 40.95 10.00
CA ASP A 101 22.20 41.59 10.83
C ASP A 101 21.69 42.74 11.72
N GLU A 102 20.61 43.39 11.30
CA GLU A 102 20.07 44.58 11.95
C GLU A 102 18.85 44.30 12.84
N TYR A 103 18.03 43.29 12.51
CA TYR A 103 16.80 43.00 13.24
C TYR A 103 16.28 41.57 13.02
N ILE A 104 15.46 41.13 13.97
CA ILE A 104 14.68 39.90 13.89
C ILE A 104 13.26 40.29 13.53
N GLU A 105 12.77 39.87 12.36
CA GLU A 105 11.40 40.13 11.94
C GLU A 105 10.59 38.85 11.72
N TRP A 106 9.27 38.97 11.94
CA TRP A 106 8.32 37.97 11.49
C TRP A 106 7.92 38.29 10.05
N THR A 107 8.34 37.45 9.10
CA THR A 107 8.12 37.68 7.68
C THR A 107 7.49 36.47 7.00
N ARG A 108 6.98 36.67 5.78
CA ARG A 108 6.48 35.60 4.90
C ARG A 108 7.41 35.46 3.72
N GLN A 109 7.96 34.28 3.54
CA GLN A 109 8.85 33.99 2.41
C GLN A 109 8.34 32.80 1.60
N PRO A 110 8.58 32.81 0.27
CA PRO A 110 8.34 31.65 -0.55
C PRO A 110 9.27 30.51 -0.11
N ILE A 111 8.71 29.32 0.05
CA ILE A 111 9.43 28.11 0.42
C ILE A 111 9.37 27.13 -0.74
N GLU A 112 10.47 26.40 -0.89
CA GLU A 112 10.51 25.28 -1.82
C GLU A 112 9.41 24.25 -1.52
N SER A 113 8.71 23.83 -2.57
CA SER A 113 7.60 22.88 -2.48
C SER A 113 7.97 21.57 -1.76
N PHE A 114 9.23 21.11 -1.88
CA PHE A 114 9.73 19.93 -1.17
C PHE A 114 9.71 20.13 0.34
N ASN A 115 10.28 21.24 0.82
CA ASN A 115 10.35 21.57 2.24
C ASN A 115 8.96 21.78 2.84
N ALA A 116 8.06 22.44 2.11
CA ALA A 116 6.66 22.59 2.51
C ALA A 116 5.96 21.23 2.72
N LYS A 117 6.10 20.30 1.77
CA LYS A 117 5.51 18.95 1.86
C LYS A 117 6.20 18.09 2.92
N LEU A 118 7.49 18.28 3.15
CA LEU A 118 8.24 17.60 4.20
C LEU A 118 7.75 18.04 5.59
N LEU A 119 7.61 19.35 5.81
CA LEU A 119 7.07 19.90 7.05
C LEU A 119 5.65 19.37 7.30
N ASP A 120 4.79 19.36 6.29
CA ASP A 120 3.45 18.79 6.38
C ASP A 120 3.48 17.30 6.76
N ARG A 121 4.36 16.50 6.14
CA ARG A 121 4.53 15.07 6.46
C ARG A 121 5.00 14.83 7.90
N VAL A 122 5.93 15.66 8.39
CA VAL A 122 6.53 15.53 9.72
C VAL A 122 5.51 15.91 10.79
N LEU A 123 4.78 17.01 10.57
CA LEU A 123 3.77 17.46 11.52
C LEU A 123 2.57 16.50 11.52
N TRP A 124 2.11 16.06 10.35
CA TRP A 124 0.94 15.18 10.18
C TRP A 124 1.34 13.84 9.54
N PRO A 125 1.87 12.87 10.33
CA PRO A 125 2.31 11.57 9.82
C PRO A 125 1.11 10.65 9.55
N THR A 126 0.27 11.00 8.57
CA THR A 126 -0.93 10.26 8.18
C THR A 126 -0.68 8.78 7.86
N PRO A 127 0.46 8.37 7.24
CA PRO A 127 0.73 6.95 7.03
C PRO A 127 0.89 6.18 8.34
N MET A 128 1.56 6.77 9.34
CA MET A 128 1.74 6.16 10.66
C MET A 128 0.41 6.04 11.39
N ALA A 129 -0.35 7.14 11.46
CA ALA A 129 -1.64 7.18 12.14
C ALA A 129 -2.62 6.14 11.56
N SER A 130 -2.74 6.07 10.23
CA SER A 130 -3.62 5.09 9.56
C SER A 130 -3.18 3.64 9.79
N SER A 131 -1.87 3.39 9.90
CA SER A 131 -1.33 2.05 10.14
C SER A 131 -1.54 1.60 11.58
N PHE A 132 -1.39 2.50 12.55
CA PHE A 132 -1.76 2.23 13.95
C PHE A 132 -3.25 1.99 14.12
N TRP A 133 -4.09 2.77 13.43
CA TRP A 133 -5.53 2.54 13.43
C TRP A 133 -5.89 1.16 12.88
N ALA A 134 -5.31 0.76 11.74
CA ALA A 134 -5.53 -0.55 11.15
C ALA A 134 -5.03 -1.70 12.03
N LEU A 135 -3.88 -1.51 12.71
CA LEU A 135 -3.39 -2.49 13.68
C LEU A 135 -4.36 -2.61 14.87
N GLY A 136 -4.83 -1.48 15.41
CA GLY A 136 -5.77 -1.46 16.52
C GLY A 136 -7.07 -2.20 16.21
N THR A 137 -7.68 -1.92 15.06
CA THR A 137 -8.92 -2.60 14.63
C THR A 137 -8.70 -4.09 14.36
N ALA A 138 -7.56 -4.47 13.79
CA ALA A 138 -7.24 -5.87 13.53
C ALA A 138 -7.02 -6.68 14.83
N VAL A 139 -6.35 -6.10 15.83
CA VAL A 139 -6.16 -6.75 17.14
C VAL A 139 -7.49 -6.96 17.86
N ILE A 140 -8.37 -5.95 17.85
CA ILE A 140 -9.71 -6.05 18.44
C ILE A 140 -10.51 -7.15 17.74
N GLY A 141 -10.56 -7.15 16.39
CA GLY A 141 -11.26 -8.16 15.60
C GLY A 141 -10.75 -9.58 15.87
N HIS A 142 -9.44 -9.76 15.97
CA HIS A 142 -8.83 -11.05 16.30
C HIS A 142 -9.24 -11.54 17.69
N LYS A 143 -9.28 -10.64 18.69
CA LYS A 143 -9.67 -11.00 20.06
C LYS A 143 -11.16 -11.35 20.16
N THR A 144 -12.03 -10.62 19.46
CA THR A 144 -13.45 -10.97 19.40
C THR A 144 -13.68 -12.32 18.71
N ALA A 145 -12.93 -12.64 17.65
CA ALA A 145 -13.02 -13.92 16.96
C ALA A 145 -12.50 -15.09 17.82
N GLU A 146 -11.42 -14.88 18.58
CA GLU A 146 -10.88 -15.87 19.51
C GLU A 146 -11.88 -16.18 20.64
N ILE A 147 -12.51 -15.15 21.20
CA ILE A 147 -13.57 -15.30 22.21
C ILE A 147 -14.77 -16.06 21.63
N ALA A 148 -15.23 -15.69 20.43
CA ALA A 148 -16.36 -16.37 19.80
C ALA A 148 -16.06 -17.86 19.49
N ARG A 149 -14.84 -18.16 19.02
CA ARG A 149 -14.37 -19.55 18.83
C ARG A 149 -14.32 -20.32 20.14
N TYR A 150 -13.87 -19.70 21.23
CA TYR A 150 -13.88 -20.32 22.57
C TYR A 150 -15.31 -20.68 23.01
N PHE A 151 -16.29 -19.83 22.69
CA PHE A 151 -17.70 -20.07 22.97
C PHE A 151 -18.43 -20.92 21.91
N GLY A 152 -17.70 -21.57 20.99
CA GLY A 152 -18.28 -22.48 19.99
C GLY A 152 -19.11 -21.79 18.89
N ILE A 153 -19.07 -20.45 18.82
CA ILE A 153 -19.71 -19.69 17.76
C ILE A 153 -18.75 -19.71 16.57
N VAL A 154 -19.15 -20.38 15.49
CA VAL A 154 -18.40 -20.36 14.22
C VAL A 154 -18.57 -18.96 13.62
N THR A 155 -17.69 -18.03 14.00
CA THR A 155 -17.55 -16.77 13.28
C THR A 155 -16.85 -17.07 11.97
N SER A 156 -17.55 -16.92 10.85
CA SER A 156 -16.90 -16.75 9.54
C SER A 156 -15.85 -15.65 9.70
N ASN A 157 -14.59 -15.95 9.35
CA ASN A 157 -13.45 -15.04 9.48
C ASN A 157 -13.86 -13.60 9.17
N PRO A 158 -13.61 -12.63 10.07
CA PRO A 158 -13.59 -11.23 9.68
C PRO A 158 -12.26 -11.00 8.96
N ASP A 159 -12.11 -11.56 7.75
CA ASP A 159 -11.32 -10.87 6.75
C ASP A 159 -12.09 -9.57 6.50
N VAL A 160 -11.65 -8.50 7.17
CA VAL A 160 -12.19 -7.17 6.97
C VAL A 160 -11.92 -6.81 5.51
N GLN A 161 -13.01 -6.94 4.75
CA GLN A 161 -13.30 -6.27 3.50
C GLN A 161 -12.77 -4.83 3.56
N ALA A 162 -11.87 -4.52 2.64
CA ALA A 162 -11.62 -3.17 2.19
C ALA A 162 -11.65 -3.16 0.67
N SER A 163 -12.84 -3.36 0.11
CA SER A 163 -13.38 -2.71 -1.09
C SER A 163 -14.69 -3.39 -1.51
N GLY A 164 -15.73 -2.59 -1.79
CA GLY A 164 -17.14 -2.99 -1.84
C GLY A 164 -17.55 -4.16 -2.74
N ALA A 165 -18.64 -4.81 -2.32
CA ALA A 165 -19.39 -5.82 -3.04
C ALA A 165 -20.46 -5.17 -3.94
N GLY A 166 -20.44 -5.55 -5.22
CA GLY A 166 -21.63 -5.72 -6.06
C GLY A 166 -21.81 -7.22 -6.30
N ALA A 167 -23.04 -7.70 -6.15
CA ALA A 167 -23.42 -9.12 -6.07
C ALA A 167 -23.19 -9.93 -7.36
N SER A 168 -22.79 -11.22 -7.23
CA SER A 168 -23.62 -12.40 -7.55
C SER A 168 -22.82 -13.72 -7.68
N SER A 169 -23.18 -14.71 -6.85
CA SER A 169 -23.22 -16.17 -7.15
C SER A 169 -21.92 -17.00 -7.34
N PRO A 170 -21.98 -18.34 -7.12
CA PRO A 170 -21.11 -19.04 -6.17
C PRO A 170 -20.01 -19.90 -6.81
N GLY A 171 -18.89 -20.05 -6.11
CA GLY A 171 -17.79 -20.92 -6.51
C GLY A 171 -17.99 -22.39 -6.07
N PRO A 172 -17.14 -23.33 -6.55
CA PRO A 172 -17.00 -24.66 -5.96
C PRO A 172 -15.85 -24.70 -4.92
N LEU A 173 -16.12 -25.44 -3.84
CA LEU A 173 -15.26 -25.69 -2.67
C LEU A 173 -14.08 -26.64 -2.98
N PRO A 174 -12.98 -26.58 -2.18
CA PRO A 174 -12.05 -27.69 -2.06
C PRO A 174 -12.57 -28.77 -1.09
N SER A 175 -12.43 -30.02 -1.52
CA SER A 175 -12.84 -31.25 -0.87
C SER A 175 -12.07 -31.55 0.41
N SER A 176 -12.77 -31.69 1.54
CA SER A 176 -12.31 -32.47 2.69
C SER A 176 -13.41 -33.45 3.12
N HIS A 177 -13.06 -34.74 3.06
CA HIS A 177 -13.97 -35.86 3.13
C HIS A 177 -14.29 -36.19 4.60
N ASN A 178 -15.50 -35.86 5.06
CA ASN A 178 -16.00 -36.32 6.36
C ASN A 178 -17.26 -37.20 6.17
N PRO A 179 -17.19 -38.52 6.40
CA PRO A 179 -18.27 -39.48 6.09
C PRO A 179 -19.53 -39.29 6.95
N GLN A 180 -19.45 -38.54 8.05
CA GLN A 180 -20.63 -38.23 8.88
C GLN A 180 -21.53 -37.16 8.27
N ILE A 181 -20.97 -36.24 7.48
CA ILE A 181 -21.73 -35.15 6.83
C ILE A 181 -22.57 -35.70 5.67
N GLN A 182 -22.05 -36.71 4.95
CA GLN A 182 -22.81 -37.39 3.88
C GLN A 182 -24.03 -38.15 4.43
N LYS A 183 -23.88 -38.86 5.55
CA LYS A 183 -25.01 -39.54 6.21
C LYS A 183 -26.07 -38.57 6.73
N ALA A 184 -25.65 -37.38 7.17
CA ALA A 184 -26.59 -36.32 7.55
C ALA A 184 -27.30 -35.74 6.32
N LEU A 185 -26.61 -35.57 5.19
CA LEU A 185 -27.19 -35.05 3.95
C LEU A 185 -28.20 -36.02 3.32
N ASP A 186 -27.93 -37.34 3.35
CA ASP A 186 -28.85 -38.35 2.83
C ASP A 186 -30.12 -38.47 3.67
N ARG A 187 -30.01 -38.28 5.00
CA ARG A 187 -31.16 -38.25 5.90
C ARG A 187 -32.04 -37.02 5.68
N VAL A 188 -31.45 -35.87 5.32
CA VAL A 188 -32.18 -34.62 4.98
C VAL A 188 -32.79 -34.69 3.57
N ARG A 189 -32.16 -35.39 2.62
CA ARG A 189 -32.75 -35.64 1.30
C ARG A 189 -33.97 -36.56 1.35
N GLY A 190 -33.96 -37.57 2.24
CA GLY A 190 -35.09 -38.49 2.42
C GLY A 190 -36.36 -37.85 3.00
N SER A 191 -36.26 -36.69 3.66
CA SER A 191 -37.40 -35.97 4.22
C SER A 191 -38.03 -34.93 3.29
N SER A 192 -37.48 -34.73 2.08
CA SER A 192 -37.81 -33.60 1.22
C SER A 192 -38.83 -33.89 0.10
N THR A 193 -39.49 -35.05 0.10
CA THR A 193 -40.56 -35.42 -0.86
C THR A 193 -41.91 -35.67 -0.19
N ARG A 194 -42.28 -34.88 0.83
CA ARG A 194 -43.64 -34.88 1.39
C ARG A 194 -44.34 -33.56 1.10
N ASN A 195 -45.48 -33.65 0.42
CA ASN A 195 -46.32 -32.51 0.03
C ASN A 195 -46.78 -31.69 1.25
N PRO A 196 -46.89 -30.36 1.14
CA PRO A 196 -47.25 -29.49 2.25
C PRO A 196 -48.78 -29.45 2.42
N GLY A 197 -49.30 -30.19 3.39
CA GLY A 197 -50.74 -30.25 3.67
C GLY A 197 -51.14 -30.55 5.12
N GLU A 198 -50.22 -30.80 6.05
CA GLU A 198 -50.58 -31.07 7.45
C GLU A 198 -49.61 -30.38 8.40
N VAL A 199 -50.05 -29.25 8.97
CA VAL A 199 -49.51 -28.69 10.20
C VAL A 199 -50.57 -28.87 11.27
N ARG A 200 -50.25 -29.66 12.31
CA ARG A 200 -50.95 -29.73 13.61
C ARG A 200 -50.07 -30.60 14.54
N ASP A 201 -49.66 -30.28 15.76
CA ASP A 201 -49.75 -29.16 16.70
C ASP A 201 -48.48 -29.24 17.62
N PRO A 202 -48.10 -28.17 18.35
CA PRO A 202 -46.89 -28.12 19.16
C PRO A 202 -47.18 -28.42 20.64
N SER A 203 -47.01 -29.67 21.09
CA SER A 203 -46.89 -29.98 22.52
C SER A 203 -46.47 -31.43 22.76
N SER A 204 -45.19 -31.65 23.04
CA SER A 204 -44.75 -32.61 24.04
C SER A 204 -43.31 -32.31 24.43
N MET A 205 -43.20 -31.48 25.46
CA MET A 205 -41.97 -31.22 26.20
C MET A 205 -41.41 -32.49 26.88
N THR A 206 -40.09 -32.44 27.08
CA THR A 206 -39.31 -32.90 28.26
C THR A 206 -38.89 -34.36 28.47
N LEU A 207 -37.58 -34.43 28.73
CA LEU A 207 -36.77 -35.29 29.59
C LEU A 207 -36.84 -36.81 29.42
N ASN A 208 -35.67 -37.41 29.19
CA ASN A 208 -35.16 -38.48 30.06
C ASN A 208 -33.65 -38.67 29.91
N THR A 209 -32.92 -38.42 31.00
CA THR A 209 -31.61 -39.03 31.31
C THR A 209 -31.85 -40.48 31.74
N PRO A 210 -30.89 -41.40 31.61
CA PRO A 210 -30.05 -41.71 32.78
C PRO A 210 -28.58 -42.12 32.48
N ALA A 211 -27.72 -41.89 33.47
CA ALA A 211 -26.39 -42.53 33.69
C ALA A 211 -26.59 -44.01 34.16
N PRO A 212 -25.61 -44.84 34.62
CA PRO A 212 -24.16 -44.67 34.91
C PRO A 212 -23.27 -45.84 34.37
N THR A 213 -21.94 -45.85 34.53
CA THR A 213 -21.15 -46.63 35.52
C THR A 213 -19.66 -46.37 35.20
N GLY A 214 -18.67 -46.23 36.08
CA GLY A 214 -18.50 -46.48 37.51
C GLY A 214 -16.99 -46.74 37.72
N GLY A 215 -16.35 -46.09 38.70
CA GLY A 215 -14.96 -46.39 39.10
C GLY A 215 -14.15 -45.18 39.60
N LYS A 216 -14.17 -44.92 40.90
CA LYS A 216 -13.18 -44.12 41.68
C LYS A 216 -12.21 -45.11 42.38
N PRO A 217 -11.25 -44.67 43.22
CA PRO A 217 -10.13 -43.71 43.04
C PRO A 217 -8.79 -44.36 43.49
N SER A 218 -7.65 -43.66 43.43
CA SER A 218 -6.76 -43.45 44.61
C SER A 218 -5.39 -42.89 44.21
N ALA A 219 -4.87 -42.04 45.10
CA ALA A 219 -3.66 -41.26 45.04
C ALA A 219 -2.37 -42.07 45.27
N ALA A 220 -1.26 -41.60 44.71
CA ALA A 220 0.08 -41.64 45.33
C ALA A 220 1.03 -40.67 44.60
N ALA A 221 1.60 -39.73 45.33
CA ALA A 221 2.89 -39.10 45.03
C ALA A 221 3.92 -39.63 46.07
N PRO A 222 5.22 -39.31 46.01
CA PRO A 222 6.07 -38.81 44.92
C PRO A 222 7.30 -39.73 44.71
N SER A 223 8.15 -39.49 43.69
CA SER A 223 9.62 -39.61 43.80
C SER A 223 10.39 -39.36 42.49
N LYS A 224 11.38 -38.47 42.61
CA LYS A 224 12.70 -38.44 41.97
C LYS A 224 12.85 -38.17 40.46
N VAL A 225 13.26 -36.92 40.21
CA VAL A 225 14.18 -36.43 39.18
C VAL A 225 15.37 -37.37 38.92
N PRO A 226 15.88 -37.39 37.68
CA PRO A 226 17.31 -37.32 37.45
C PRO A 226 17.68 -36.01 36.73
N ALA A 227 18.69 -35.36 37.28
CA ALA A 227 19.37 -34.22 36.69
C ALA A 227 20.22 -34.67 35.49
N SER A 228 20.20 -33.90 34.40
CA SER A 228 21.30 -33.85 33.44
C SER A 228 21.74 -32.40 33.25
N THR A 229 22.96 -32.15 33.68
CA THR A 229 23.75 -30.92 33.60
C THR A 229 23.89 -30.38 32.18
N GLY A 230 23.72 -29.07 31.99
CA GLY A 230 24.04 -28.34 30.77
C GLY A 230 23.94 -26.83 30.94
N ASN A 231 25.07 -26.20 31.28
CA ASN A 231 25.49 -24.78 31.26
C ASN A 231 24.49 -23.63 31.58
N PRO A 232 24.84 -22.71 32.52
CA PRO A 232 24.08 -21.49 32.77
C PRO A 232 24.37 -20.44 31.69
N GLN A 233 23.35 -20.04 30.94
CA GLN A 233 23.43 -18.88 30.04
C GLN A 233 22.90 -17.64 30.78
N PRO A 234 23.60 -16.48 30.70
CA PRO A 234 23.34 -15.36 31.58
C PRO A 234 21.96 -14.74 31.30
N ALA A 235 21.30 -14.36 32.38
CA ALA A 235 20.00 -13.70 32.39
C ALA A 235 20.08 -12.34 31.67
N GLY A 236 19.81 -12.36 30.36
CA GLY A 236 19.42 -11.15 29.64
C GLY A 236 18.00 -10.77 30.08
N GLU A 237 17.85 -9.55 30.57
CA GLU A 237 16.59 -8.92 30.95
C GLU A 237 15.53 -9.17 29.86
N ARG A 238 14.59 -10.07 30.15
CA ARG A 238 13.44 -10.31 29.28
C ARG A 238 12.48 -9.15 29.45
N TYR A 239 12.49 -8.23 28.50
CA TYR A 239 11.51 -7.16 28.41
C TYR A 239 10.10 -7.76 28.35
N PHE A 240 9.23 -7.27 29.23
CA PHE A 240 7.82 -7.68 29.35
C PHE A 240 7.09 -7.38 28.03
N GLY A 241 7.04 -8.34 27.11
CA GLY A 241 6.44 -8.17 25.79
C GLY A 241 6.97 -9.13 24.71
N GLU A 242 8.19 -9.63 24.85
CA GLU A 242 8.83 -10.45 23.81
C GLU A 242 8.13 -11.80 23.60
N GLU A 243 7.62 -12.42 24.67
CA GLU A 243 6.85 -13.67 24.61
C GLU A 243 5.48 -13.48 23.95
N ARG A 244 4.84 -12.31 24.14
CA ARG A 244 3.54 -12.01 23.56
C ARG A 244 3.63 -11.72 22.06
N VAL A 245 4.72 -11.07 21.62
CA VAL A 245 5.00 -10.85 20.20
C VAL A 245 5.30 -12.19 19.50
N LYS A 246 6.06 -13.09 20.13
CA LYS A 246 6.35 -14.43 19.57
C LYS A 246 5.09 -15.33 19.51
N SER A 247 4.19 -15.25 20.50
CA SER A 247 2.93 -16.01 20.50
C SER A 247 1.92 -15.56 19.43
N ALA A 248 1.94 -14.28 19.04
CA ALA A 248 1.12 -13.78 17.93
C ALA A 248 1.67 -14.26 16.57
N VAL A 249 2.99 -14.30 16.42
CA VAL A 249 3.66 -14.80 15.20
C VAL A 249 3.36 -16.29 14.97
N SER A 250 3.18 -17.10 16.02
CA SER A 250 2.84 -18.53 15.89
C SER A 250 1.37 -18.83 15.54
N ALA A 251 0.48 -17.83 15.57
CA ALA A 251 -0.96 -18.02 15.36
C ALA A 251 -1.49 -17.56 13.98
N GLY A 252 -0.60 -17.28 13.01
CA GLY A 252 -0.98 -16.86 11.66
C GLY A 252 -1.45 -15.40 11.54
N PHE A 253 -1.56 -14.67 12.67
CA PHE A 253 -1.81 -13.24 12.71
C PHE A 253 -0.55 -12.51 13.17
N SER A 254 0.20 -11.93 12.23
CA SER A 254 1.30 -11.02 12.58
C SER A 254 0.78 -9.57 12.57
N PRO A 255 0.58 -8.92 13.74
CA PRO A 255 0.10 -7.54 13.81
C PRO A 255 1.04 -6.58 13.05
N TRP A 256 2.34 -6.89 13.06
CA TRP A 256 3.35 -6.15 12.32
C TRP A 256 3.16 -6.23 10.81
N GLN A 257 2.73 -7.39 10.27
CA GLN A 257 2.41 -7.49 8.85
C GLN A 257 1.20 -6.64 8.47
N VAL A 258 0.17 -6.55 9.33
CA VAL A 258 -0.99 -5.69 9.10
C VAL A 258 -0.55 -4.22 9.07
N PHE A 259 0.26 -3.80 10.05
CA PHE A 259 0.85 -2.47 10.09
C PHE A 259 1.68 -2.17 8.84
N MET A 260 2.67 -3.00 8.51
CA MET A 260 3.56 -2.76 7.38
C MET A 260 2.82 -2.78 6.03
N LYS A 261 1.81 -3.65 5.89
CA LYS A 261 0.93 -3.67 4.72
C LYS A 261 0.16 -2.36 4.58
N GLN A 262 -0.36 -1.81 5.68
CA GLN A 262 -1.08 -0.54 5.65
C GLN A 262 -0.14 0.66 5.48
N PHE A 263 1.03 0.62 6.10
CA PHE A 263 2.06 1.64 6.00
C PHE A 263 2.57 1.74 4.57
N GLY A 264 2.93 0.62 3.94
CA GLY A 264 3.37 0.60 2.54
C GLY A 264 2.29 1.08 1.55
N LYS A 265 1.00 0.88 1.86
CA LYS A 265 -0.12 1.39 1.04
C LYS A 265 -0.32 2.90 1.16
N SER A 266 -0.18 3.43 2.38
CA SER A 266 -0.43 4.84 2.69
C SER A 266 0.82 5.70 2.47
N TRP A 267 2.00 5.10 2.52
CA TRP A 267 3.27 5.76 2.26
C TRP A 267 3.39 6.11 0.78
N LYS A 268 3.53 7.40 0.51
CA LYS A 268 3.86 7.92 -0.82
C LYS A 268 5.21 8.64 -0.73
N PRO A 269 6.07 8.59 -1.76
CA PRO A 269 7.25 9.45 -1.80
C PRO A 269 6.82 10.93 -1.85
N ILE A 270 7.62 11.82 -1.24
CA ILE A 270 7.42 13.26 -1.40
C ILE A 270 7.99 13.62 -2.77
N LEU A 271 7.12 14.12 -3.65
CA LEU A 271 7.52 14.63 -4.95
C LEU A 271 7.46 16.16 -4.89
N PRO A 272 8.56 16.88 -5.18
CA PRO A 272 8.51 18.34 -5.31
C PRO A 272 7.52 18.73 -6.41
N GLU A 273 6.95 19.93 -6.33
CA GLU A 273 6.24 20.47 -7.50
C GLU A 273 7.26 20.75 -8.62
N PRO A 274 6.86 20.56 -9.89
CA PRO A 274 7.76 20.90 -11.00
C PRO A 274 8.07 22.40 -10.99
N PRO A 275 9.26 22.82 -11.47
CA PRO A 275 9.57 24.23 -11.65
C PRO A 275 8.59 24.93 -12.59
N ARG A 276 8.42 26.24 -12.40
CA ARG A 276 7.62 27.10 -13.28
C ARG A 276 8.17 27.02 -14.71
N GLY A 277 7.28 26.75 -15.68
CA GLY A 277 7.64 26.60 -17.09
C GLY A 277 7.97 25.16 -17.48
N SER A 278 7.63 24.17 -16.65
CA SER A 278 7.79 22.75 -17.01
C SER A 278 6.64 22.25 -17.89
N ILE A 279 6.97 21.37 -18.83
CA ILE A 279 6.02 20.75 -19.77
C ILE A 279 5.75 19.31 -19.32
N ALA A 280 4.48 18.89 -19.30
CA ALA A 280 4.14 17.53 -18.96
C ALA A 280 4.26 16.61 -20.18
N PHE A 281 4.88 15.46 -19.98
CA PHE A 281 4.89 14.36 -20.93
C PHE A 281 4.18 13.19 -20.28
N SER A 282 3.13 12.69 -20.93
CA SER A 282 2.30 11.61 -20.41
C SER A 282 2.04 10.57 -21.51
N GLY A 283 2.00 9.29 -21.17
CA GLY A 283 1.63 8.26 -22.13
C GLY A 283 2.18 6.88 -21.85
N LEU A 284 2.16 6.04 -22.88
CA LEU A 284 2.50 4.63 -22.81
C LEU A 284 3.74 4.31 -23.64
N VAL A 285 4.64 3.52 -23.06
CA VAL A 285 5.79 2.95 -23.76
C VAL A 285 5.65 1.43 -23.74
N GLU A 286 5.59 0.85 -24.94
CA GLU A 286 5.63 -0.59 -25.15
C GLU A 286 7.07 -1.04 -25.33
N LEU A 287 7.53 -1.85 -24.39
CA LEU A 287 8.82 -2.53 -24.47
C LEU A 287 8.60 -3.97 -24.94
N GLU A 288 9.47 -4.41 -25.82
CA GLU A 288 9.51 -5.79 -26.29
C GLU A 288 10.74 -6.47 -25.70
N SER A 289 10.52 -7.62 -25.08
CA SER A 289 11.59 -8.54 -24.69
C SER A 289 11.53 -9.85 -25.46
N THR A 290 12.48 -10.74 -25.18
CA THR A 290 12.49 -12.10 -25.76
C THR A 290 11.27 -12.92 -25.35
N LYS A 291 10.81 -12.78 -24.10
CA LYS A 291 9.73 -13.62 -23.52
C LYS A 291 8.37 -12.92 -23.44
N CYS A 292 8.33 -11.60 -23.31
CA CYS A 292 7.10 -10.87 -23.00
C CYS A 292 7.00 -9.50 -23.69
N TRP A 293 5.77 -8.98 -23.77
CA TRP A 293 5.46 -7.58 -24.06
C TRP A 293 5.15 -6.85 -22.75
N ILE A 294 5.71 -5.67 -22.61
CA ILE A 294 5.55 -4.83 -21.42
C ILE A 294 4.97 -3.49 -21.85
N VAL A 295 3.91 -3.06 -21.18
CA VAL A 295 3.37 -1.71 -21.34
C VAL A 295 3.60 -0.96 -20.04
N VAL A 296 4.38 0.11 -20.13
CA VAL A 296 4.67 1.02 -19.01
C VAL A 296 3.93 2.33 -19.26
N ASP A 297 3.19 2.76 -18.25
CA ASP A 297 2.60 4.08 -18.18
C ASP A 297 3.62 5.05 -17.58
N VAL A 298 3.84 6.16 -18.26
CA VAL A 298 4.96 7.07 -18.00
C VAL A 298 4.41 8.48 -17.92
N PHE A 299 4.82 9.18 -16.88
CA PHE A 299 4.53 10.59 -16.68
C PHE A 299 5.80 11.29 -16.22
N GLY A 300 6.07 12.48 -16.72
CA GLY A 300 7.22 13.27 -16.27
C GLY A 300 7.12 14.72 -16.68
N TRP A 301 7.83 15.58 -15.95
CA TRP A 301 7.89 17.00 -16.23
C TRP A 301 9.23 17.33 -16.87
N TYR A 302 9.22 17.92 -18.06
CA TYR A 302 10.42 18.43 -18.71
C TYR A 302 10.61 19.90 -18.36
N ASP A 303 11.75 20.24 -17.78
CA ASP A 303 12.12 21.62 -17.52
C ASP A 303 12.99 22.16 -18.68
N PRO A 304 12.51 23.15 -19.45
CA PRO A 304 13.27 23.72 -20.57
C PRO A 304 14.52 24.49 -20.14
N LYS A 305 14.58 25.00 -18.89
CA LYS A 305 15.71 25.76 -18.37
C LYS A 305 16.89 24.85 -18.07
N THR A 306 16.65 23.76 -17.35
CA THR A 306 17.68 22.77 -17.00
C THR A 306 17.87 21.69 -18.07
N LYS A 307 16.94 21.58 -19.03
CA LYS A 307 16.88 20.56 -20.09
C LYS A 307 16.82 19.14 -19.55
N GLN A 308 16.23 18.95 -18.37
CA GLN A 308 16.13 17.66 -17.69
C GLN A 308 14.67 17.29 -17.39
N PHE A 309 14.45 15.99 -17.18
CA PHE A 309 13.16 15.47 -16.73
C PHE A 309 13.15 15.36 -15.20
N ASN A 310 12.17 16.03 -14.58
CA ASN A 310 11.89 16.00 -13.16
C ASN A 310 10.63 15.18 -12.88
N ASN A 311 10.54 14.59 -11.68
CA ASN A 311 9.36 13.85 -11.21
C ASN A 311 8.84 12.77 -12.19
N VAL A 312 9.76 11.97 -12.75
CA VAL A 312 9.38 10.89 -13.66
C VAL A 312 8.73 9.76 -12.87
N MET A 313 7.45 9.52 -13.12
CA MET A 313 6.69 8.39 -12.61
C MET A 313 6.57 7.33 -13.70
N MET A 314 6.87 6.08 -13.34
CA MET A 314 6.68 4.93 -14.20
C MET A 314 5.81 3.91 -13.48
N ARG A 315 4.75 3.44 -14.14
CA ARG A 315 3.83 2.45 -13.61
C ARG A 315 3.69 1.31 -14.60
N LEU A 316 3.97 0.09 -14.15
CA LEU A 316 3.69 -1.10 -14.95
C LEU A 316 2.18 -1.22 -15.16
N ARG A 317 1.74 -1.16 -16.42
CA ARG A 317 0.33 -1.28 -16.80
C ARG A 317 -0.02 -2.71 -17.21
N ARG A 318 0.86 -3.35 -17.99
CA ARG A 318 0.65 -4.73 -18.48
C ARG A 318 1.99 -5.44 -18.67
N LEU A 319 1.99 -6.72 -18.33
CA LEU A 319 3.06 -7.68 -18.65
C LEU A 319 2.37 -8.90 -19.28
N GLN A 320 2.73 -9.24 -20.51
CA GLN A 320 2.13 -10.37 -21.24
C GLN A 320 3.21 -11.24 -21.85
N ASP A 321 3.14 -12.55 -21.62
CA ASP A 321 4.04 -13.50 -22.26
C ASP A 321 3.70 -13.67 -23.75
N LYS A 322 4.74 -13.77 -24.58
CA LYS A 322 4.62 -13.98 -26.03
C LYS A 322 4.09 -15.37 -26.36
N LEU A 323 4.50 -16.37 -25.58
CA LEU A 323 4.00 -17.73 -25.69
C LEU A 323 2.76 -17.86 -24.79
N GLN A 324 1.58 -17.98 -25.41
CA GLN A 324 0.36 -18.33 -24.70
C GLN A 324 0.16 -19.83 -24.77
N SER A 325 0.24 -20.51 -23.62
CA SER A 325 -0.22 -21.89 -23.49
C SER A 325 -1.59 -21.93 -22.81
N PRO A 326 -2.48 -22.86 -23.18
CA PRO A 326 -3.74 -23.04 -22.48
C PRO A 326 -3.47 -23.39 -21.00
N LEU A 327 -4.35 -22.89 -20.13
CA LEU A 327 -4.34 -23.26 -18.71
C LEU A 327 -4.75 -24.75 -18.65
N ARG A 328 -3.81 -25.63 -18.29
CA ARG A 328 -4.12 -27.03 -17.97
C ARG A 328 -4.60 -27.16 -16.53
#